data_AF-A0A6P4CPX5-F1
#
_entry.id   AF-A0A6P4CPX5-F1
#
_cell.length_a   1.000
_cell.length_b   1.000
_cell.length_c   1.000
_cell.angle_alpha   90.00
_cell.angle_beta   90.00
_cell.angle_gamma   90.00
#
_symmetry.space_group_name_H-M   'P 1'
#
loop_
_entity.id
_entity.type
_entity.pdbx_description
1 polymer ?
#
loop_
_entity_poly.entity_id
_entity_poly.type
_entity_poly.pdbx_seq_one_letter_code
_entity_poly.pdbx_strand_id
1 'polypeptide(L)'
;MALATNVSAQISSIPMLNSSNFKVWKDTVEIVLGCMNLDTTLREEKPTSTPENLNEVKIEKWERSNRMSIMIMKRSIPEAFRCSITEDKYAKQFLKDVEKFFTKNFSAHMALSSQYKRKRDTTADAPSQQKKG
;
A
#
# COMPACT_ATOMS: atom_id res chain seq x y z
N MET A 1 27.54 -16.71 10.01
CA MET A 1 26.29 -17.42 10.36
C MET A 1 25.17 -16.83 9.54
N ALA A 2 24.71 -17.53 8.48
CA ALA A 2 23.47 -17.14 7.82
C ALA A 2 22.34 -17.50 8.79
N LEU A 3 21.59 -16.50 9.28
CA LEU A 3 20.34 -16.78 9.97
C LEU A 3 19.50 -17.64 9.02
N ALA A 4 19.12 -18.83 9.45
CA ALA A 4 18.18 -19.65 8.68
C ALA A 4 16.88 -18.84 8.61
N THR A 5 16.67 -18.15 7.50
CA THR A 5 15.53 -17.27 7.30
C THR A 5 14.28 -18.15 7.22
N ASN A 6 13.49 -18.21 8.29
CA ASN A 6 12.17 -18.80 8.21
C ASN A 6 11.29 -17.85 7.37
N VAL A 7 11.28 -18.06 6.06
CA VAL A 7 10.53 -17.27 5.08
C VAL A 7 9.06 -17.14 5.47
N SER A 8 8.47 -18.22 6.02
CA SER A 8 7.09 -18.17 6.50
C SER A 8 6.92 -17.17 7.63
N ALA A 9 7.83 -17.14 8.61
CA ALA A 9 7.74 -16.20 9.74
C ALA A 9 7.86 -14.74 9.28
N GLN A 10 8.75 -14.45 8.33
CA GLN A 10 8.89 -13.09 7.80
C GLN A 10 7.68 -12.63 7.00
N ILE A 11 7.05 -13.52 6.22
CA ILE A 11 5.81 -13.17 5.50
C ILE A 11 4.67 -12.98 6.51
N SER A 12 4.59 -13.82 7.54
CA SER A 12 3.57 -13.73 8.59
C SER A 12 3.72 -12.52 9.52
N SER A 13 4.90 -11.89 9.60
CA SER A 13 5.09 -10.66 10.39
C SER A 13 4.51 -9.42 9.74
N ILE A 14 4.14 -9.48 8.45
CA ILE A 14 3.49 -8.36 7.77
C ILE A 14 2.03 -8.28 8.27
N PRO A 15 1.62 -7.16 8.89
CA PRO A 15 0.25 -7.03 9.37
C PRO A 15 -0.74 -7.05 8.21
N MET A 16 -1.99 -7.45 8.44
CA MET A 16 -3.05 -7.21 7.46
C MET A 16 -3.27 -5.71 7.29
N LEU A 17 -3.29 -5.23 6.04
CA LEU A 17 -3.56 -3.83 5.73
C LEU A 17 -4.99 -3.44 6.10
N ASN A 18 -5.14 -2.28 6.74
CA ASN A 18 -6.41 -1.68 7.11
C ASN A 18 -6.36 -0.15 6.92
N SER A 19 -7.47 0.53 7.22
CA SER A 19 -7.63 1.98 7.02
C SER A 19 -6.72 2.86 7.86
N SER A 20 -6.11 2.36 8.93
CA SER A 20 -5.30 3.16 9.87
C SER A 20 -3.82 2.78 9.91
N ASN A 21 -3.43 1.60 9.43
CA ASN A 21 -2.07 1.08 9.59
C ASN A 21 -1.20 1.19 8.33
N PHE A 22 -1.63 1.88 7.27
CA PHE A 22 -0.92 1.92 5.98
C PHE A 22 0.58 2.22 6.11
N LYS A 23 0.97 3.21 6.93
CA LYS A 23 2.38 3.56 7.14
C LYS A 23 3.19 2.40 7.73
N VAL A 24 2.67 1.80 8.81
CA VAL A 24 3.29 0.65 9.48
C VAL A 24 3.36 -0.56 8.54
N TRP A 25 2.29 -0.80 7.78
CA TRP A 25 2.23 -1.88 6.79
C TRP A 25 3.30 -1.71 5.71
N LYS A 26 3.40 -0.51 5.11
CA LYS A 26 4.37 -0.19 4.07
C LYS A 26 5.81 -0.38 4.58
N ASP A 27 6.13 0.19 5.73
CA ASP A 27 7.46 0.06 6.34
C ASP A 27 7.81 -1.41 6.60
N THR A 28 6.85 -2.21 7.10
CA THR A 28 7.07 -3.64 7.36
C THR A 28 7.28 -4.44 6.08
N VAL A 29 6.50 -4.16 5.02
CA VAL A 29 6.67 -4.78 3.70
C VAL A 29 8.05 -4.50 3.15
N GLU A 30 8.50 -3.24 3.16
CA GLU A 30 9.80 -2.84 2.63
C GLU A 30 10.96 -3.53 3.38
N ILE A 31 10.88 -3.61 4.72
CA ILE A 31 11.87 -4.32 5.55
C ILE A 31 11.91 -5.81 5.22
N VAL A 32 10.75 -6.48 5.18
CA VAL A 32 10.69 -7.93 4.90
C VAL A 32 11.22 -8.23 3.50
N LEU A 33 10.85 -7.44 2.49
CA LEU A 33 11.38 -7.62 1.14
C LEU A 33 12.89 -7.39 1.09
N GLY A 34 13.43 -6.42 1.83
CA GLY A 34 14.87 -6.21 1.96
C GLY A 34 15.60 -7.39 2.61
N CYS A 35 15.06 -7.95 3.69
CA CYS A 35 15.61 -9.15 4.34
C CYS A 35 15.63 -10.38 3.42
N MET A 36 14.74 -10.43 2.44
CA MET A 36 14.63 -11.52 1.46
C MET A 36 15.39 -11.25 0.16
N ASN A 37 16.07 -10.10 0.01
CA ASN A 37 16.67 -9.62 -1.24
C ASN A 37 15.66 -9.53 -2.40
N LEU A 38 14.43 -9.11 -2.09
CA LEU A 38 13.36 -8.88 -3.05
C LEU A 38 13.07 -7.39 -3.26
N ASP A 39 13.72 -6.48 -2.54
CA ASP A 39 13.51 -5.03 -2.61
C ASP A 39 14.04 -4.38 -3.89
N THR A 40 14.87 -5.09 -4.68
CA THR A 40 15.45 -4.55 -5.93
C THR A 40 14.39 -4.02 -6.89
N THR A 41 13.24 -4.71 -7.01
CA THR A 41 12.10 -4.27 -7.85
C THR A 41 11.44 -2.96 -7.38
N LEU A 42 11.59 -2.60 -6.09
CA LEU A 42 11.06 -1.36 -5.54
C LEU A 42 12.01 -0.18 -5.75
N ARG A 43 13.32 -0.47 -5.75
CA ARG A 43 14.38 0.55 -5.83
C ARG A 43 14.76 0.86 -7.28
N GLU A 44 14.95 -0.18 -8.10
CA GLU A 44 15.48 -0.08 -9.45
C GLU A 44 14.39 -0.25 -10.51
N GLU A 45 14.58 0.38 -11.68
CA GLU A 45 13.76 0.11 -12.85
C GLU A 45 14.08 -1.26 -13.45
N LYS A 46 13.15 -1.80 -14.25
CA LYS A 46 13.36 -3.08 -14.93
C LYS A 46 14.62 -2.96 -15.81
N PRO A 47 15.60 -3.87 -15.67
CA PRO A 47 16.75 -3.89 -16.55
C PRO A 47 16.32 -4.13 -18.00
N THR A 48 16.84 -3.33 -18.92
CA THR A 48 16.63 -3.51 -20.36
C THR A 48 17.77 -4.37 -20.91
N SER A 49 17.44 -5.40 -21.68
CA SER A 49 18.45 -6.14 -22.43
C SER A 49 18.89 -5.30 -23.62
N THR A 50 20.16 -4.89 -23.65
CA THR A 50 20.77 -4.29 -24.85
C THR A 50 21.68 -5.34 -25.52
N PRO A 51 21.94 -5.24 -26.84
CA PRO A 51 22.85 -6.16 -27.53
C PRO A 51 24.26 -6.25 -26.91
N GLU A 52 24.69 -5.18 -26.24
CA GLU A 52 25.98 -5.06 -25.56
C GLU A 52 25.95 -5.54 -24.09
N ASN A 53 24.77 -5.75 -23.50
CA ASN A 53 24.59 -6.13 -22.10
C ASN A 53 23.42 -7.12 -21.94
N LEU A 54 23.59 -8.31 -22.52
CA LEU A 54 22.73 -9.46 -22.31
C LEU A 54 22.92 -9.99 -20.88
N ASN A 55 22.28 -9.33 -19.93
CA ASN A 55 22.34 -9.70 -18.52
C ASN A 55 21.07 -10.46 -18.10
N GLU A 56 20.81 -11.57 -18.79
CA GLU A 56 19.62 -12.42 -18.57
C GLU A 56 19.46 -12.79 -17.09
N VAL A 57 20.57 -13.14 -16.42
CA VAL A 57 20.59 -13.44 -14.97
C VAL A 57 20.09 -12.26 -14.14
N LYS A 58 20.45 -11.02 -14.49
CA LYS A 58 19.97 -9.82 -13.78
C LYS A 58 18.48 -9.60 -14.04
N ILE A 59 18.03 -9.79 -15.28
CA ILE A 59 16.62 -9.66 -15.67
C ILE A 59 15.77 -10.69 -14.93
N GLU A 60 16.16 -11.97 -14.94
CA GLU A 60 15.44 -13.05 -14.24
C GLU A 60 15.37 -12.82 -12.74
N LYS A 61 16.47 -12.38 -12.12
CA LYS A 61 16.49 -12.04 -10.69
C LYS A 61 15.53 -10.89 -10.39
N TRP A 62 15.51 -9.85 -11.22
CA TRP A 62 14.59 -8.73 -11.07
C TRP A 62 13.14 -9.16 -11.25
N GLU A 63 12.83 -9.97 -12.27
CA GLU A 63 11.47 -10.48 -12.51
C GLU A 63 10.98 -11.39 -11.39
N ARG A 64 11.86 -12.23 -10.84
CA ARG A 64 11.57 -13.03 -9.65
C ARG A 64 11.26 -12.14 -8.44
N SER A 65 12.11 -11.15 -8.19
CA SER A 65 11.92 -10.17 -7.12
C SER A 65 10.58 -9.43 -7.26
N ASN A 66 10.25 -8.99 -8.47
CA ASN A 66 8.98 -8.35 -8.81
C ASN A 66 7.77 -9.24 -8.52
N ARG A 67 7.78 -10.48 -9.04
CA ARG A 67 6.68 -11.44 -8.86
C ARG A 67 6.44 -11.75 -7.38
N MET A 68 7.50 -12.05 -6.64
CA MET A 68 7.39 -12.40 -5.22
C MET A 68 6.92 -11.23 -4.37
N SER A 69 7.41 -10.01 -4.65
CA SER A 69 6.98 -8.80 -3.93
C SER A 69 5.49 -8.54 -4.10
N ILE A 70 4.95 -8.69 -5.31
CA ILE A 70 3.51 -8.57 -5.57
C ILE A 70 2.72 -9.62 -4.78
N MET A 71 3.16 -10.88 -4.78
CA MET A 71 2.47 -11.95 -4.05
C MET A 71 2.42 -11.68 -2.53
N ILE A 72 3.54 -11.23 -1.94
CA ILE A 72 3.64 -10.91 -0.51
C ILE A 72 2.75 -9.71 -0.16
N MET A 73 2.77 -8.64 -0.97
CA MET A 73 1.89 -7.50 -0.76
C MET A 73 0.41 -7.89 -0.89
N LYS A 74 0.02 -8.59 -1.96
CA LYS A 74 -1.37 -9.05 -2.15
C LYS A 74 -1.85 -9.92 -0.99
N ARG A 75 -1.00 -10.83 -0.49
CA ARG A 75 -1.31 -11.71 0.67
C ARG A 75 -1.68 -10.90 1.91
N SER A 76 -1.02 -9.76 2.13
CA SER A 76 -1.21 -8.87 3.26
C SER A 76 -2.23 -7.75 3.02
N ILE A 77 -2.97 -7.79 1.90
CA ILE A 77 -4.08 -6.88 1.60
C ILE A 77 -5.40 -7.67 1.58
N PRO A 78 -6.41 -7.28 2.38
CA PRO A 78 -7.75 -7.86 2.31
C PRO A 78 -8.37 -7.76 0.91
N GLU A 79 -9.11 -8.78 0.50
CA GLU A 79 -9.68 -8.86 -0.86
C GLU A 79 -10.60 -7.69 -1.21
N ALA A 80 -11.36 -7.18 -0.23
CA ALA A 80 -12.19 -5.99 -0.40
C ALA A 80 -11.42 -4.73 -0.88
N PHE A 81 -10.12 -4.64 -0.57
CA PHE A 81 -9.26 -3.56 -1.06
C PHE A 81 -8.53 -3.91 -2.35
N ARG A 82 -8.44 -5.20 -2.72
CA ARG A 82 -7.75 -5.65 -3.94
C ARG A 82 -8.51 -5.29 -5.21
N CYS A 83 -9.84 -5.35 -5.20
CA CYS A 83 -10.66 -5.07 -6.40
C CYS A 83 -10.51 -3.63 -6.92
N SER A 84 -9.98 -2.71 -6.10
CA SER A 84 -9.73 -1.31 -6.47
C SER A 84 -8.31 -1.06 -7.01
N ILE A 85 -7.42 -2.05 -6.91
CA ILE A 85 -6.02 -1.94 -7.32
C ILE A 85 -5.87 -2.72 -8.63
N THR A 86 -5.31 -2.07 -9.66
CA THR A 86 -5.08 -2.69 -10.97
C THR A 86 -4.17 -3.91 -10.88
N GLU A 87 -4.27 -4.83 -11.85
CA GLU A 87 -3.29 -5.91 -11.99
C GLU A 87 -1.96 -5.33 -12.49
N ASP A 88 -1.20 -4.72 -11.59
CA ASP A 88 0.04 -4.08 -11.95
C ASP A 88 1.12 -5.13 -12.20
N LYS A 89 1.76 -5.02 -13.37
CA LYS A 89 2.90 -5.86 -13.76
C LYS A 89 4.14 -5.61 -12.88
N TYR A 90 4.18 -4.48 -12.17
CA TYR A 90 5.36 -4.01 -11.44
C TYR A 90 5.06 -3.72 -9.97
N ALA A 91 5.84 -4.33 -9.07
CA ALA A 91 5.68 -4.22 -7.62
C ALA A 91 5.75 -2.77 -7.12
N LYS A 92 6.67 -1.98 -7.67
CA LYS A 92 6.81 -0.55 -7.34
C LYS A 92 5.55 0.24 -7.68
N GLN A 93 4.91 -0.06 -8.81
CA GLN A 93 3.67 0.60 -9.24
C GLN A 93 2.51 0.16 -8.35
N PHE A 94 2.41 -1.15 -8.09
CA PHE A 94 1.41 -1.71 -7.17
C PHE A 94 1.45 -1.04 -5.79
N LEU A 95 2.64 -0.90 -5.19
CA LEU A 95 2.80 -0.24 -3.90
C LEU A 95 2.34 1.23 -3.93
N LYS A 96 2.64 1.96 -5.01
CA LYS A 96 2.16 3.35 -5.22
C LYS A 96 0.65 3.43 -5.37
N ASP A 97 0.03 2.48 -6.05
CA ASP A 97 -1.42 2.47 -6.24
C ASP A 97 -2.16 2.16 -4.93
N VAL A 98 -1.59 1.28 -4.09
CA VAL A 98 -2.05 1.10 -2.71
C VAL A 98 -1.94 2.41 -1.92
N GLU A 99 -0.78 3.07 -1.96
CA GLU A 99 -0.55 4.35 -1.28
C GLU A 99 -1.56 5.43 -1.70
N LYS A 100 -1.82 5.53 -3.01
CA LYS A 100 -2.78 6.45 -3.60
C LYS A 100 -4.21 6.14 -3.16
N PHE A 101 -4.59 4.86 -3.09
CA PHE A 101 -5.89 4.42 -2.61
C PHE A 101 -6.14 4.88 -1.16
N PHE A 102 -5.18 4.68 -0.26
CA PHE A 102 -5.33 5.10 1.14
C PHE A 102 -5.28 6.61 1.31
N THR A 103 -4.44 7.32 0.56
CA THR A 103 -4.38 8.79 0.59
C THR A 103 -5.71 9.42 0.16
N LYS A 104 -6.33 8.91 -0.91
CA LYS A 104 -7.63 9.38 -1.41
C LYS A 104 -8.80 9.06 -0.48
N ASN A 105 -8.90 7.82 0.00
CA ASN A 105 -10.02 7.40 0.84
C ASN A 105 -9.95 8.03 2.25
N PHE A 106 -8.74 8.21 2.79
CA PHE A 106 -8.55 8.87 4.08
C PHE A 106 -8.88 10.36 4.02
N SER A 107 -8.41 11.06 2.97
CA SER A 107 -8.76 12.48 2.78
C SER A 107 -10.27 12.68 2.59
N ALA A 108 -10.95 11.79 1.87
CA ALA A 108 -12.41 11.82 1.73
C ALA A 108 -13.13 11.63 3.09
N HIS A 109 -12.70 10.67 3.91
CA HIS A 109 -13.29 10.43 5.23
C HIS A 109 -13.04 11.61 6.21
N MET A 110 -11.84 12.19 6.19
CA MET A 110 -11.50 13.38 6.97
C MET A 110 -12.29 14.62 6.53
N ALA A 111 -12.52 14.78 5.22
CA ALA A 111 -13.35 15.85 4.69
C ALA A 111 -14.82 15.70 5.09
N LEU A 112 -15.38 14.49 5.00
CA LEU A 112 -16.76 14.20 5.40
C LEU A 112 -16.96 14.43 6.90
N SER A 113 -16.09 13.88 7.76
CA SER A 113 -16.18 14.08 9.21
C SER A 113 -16.07 15.56 9.61
N SER A 114 -15.22 16.34 8.94
CA SER A 114 -15.10 17.78 9.14
C SER A 114 -16.35 18.56 8.67
N GLN A 115 -17.00 18.13 7.58
CA GLN A 115 -18.26 18.71 7.12
C GLN A 115 -19.43 18.38 8.07
N TYR A 116 -19.51 17.13 8.56
CA TYR A 116 -20.53 16.73 9.55
C TYR A 116 -20.38 17.48 10.87
N LYS A 117 -19.15 17.75 11.32
CA LYS A 117 -18.89 18.53 12.54
C LYS A 117 -19.31 19.99 12.35
N ARG A 118 -18.91 20.62 11.23
CA ARG A 118 -19.35 21.99 10.87
C ARG A 118 -20.86 22.14 10.80
N LYS A 119 -21.58 21.20 10.17
CA LYS A 119 -23.06 21.25 10.10
C LYS A 119 -23.71 21.15 11.49
N ARG A 120 -23.15 20.37 12.41
CA ARG A 120 -23.65 20.30 13.80
C ARG A 120 -23.44 21.61 14.54
N ASP A 121 -22.26 22.22 14.41
CA ASP A 121 -21.93 23.47 15.10
C ASP A 121 -22.76 24.67 14.57
N THR A 122 -23.15 24.67 13.30
CA THR A 122 -23.99 25.73 12.70
C THR A 122 -25.50 25.59 13.02
N THR A 123 -25.98 24.39 13.38
CA THR A 123 -27.42 24.17 13.67
C THR A 123 -27.79 24.47 15.14
N ALA A 124 -26.81 24.73 15.99
CA ALA A 124 -27.03 25.04 17.41
C ALA A 124 -27.46 26.50 17.68
N ASP A 125 -27.42 27.39 16.67
CA ASP A 125 -27.64 28.85 16.83
C ASP A 125 -28.85 29.39 16.03
N ALA A 126 -29.84 28.57 15.72
CA ALA A 126 -31.09 29.07 15.12
C ALA A 126 -32.02 29.66 16.22
N PRO A 127 -32.36 30.97 16.19
CA PRO A 127 -33.27 31.53 17.18
C PRO A 127 -34.67 30.96 17.01
N SER A 128 -35.23 30.41 18.09
CA SER A 128 -36.63 29.98 18.14
C SER A 128 -37.54 31.18 17.88
N GLN A 129 -38.13 31.23 16.68
CA GLN A 129 -39.18 32.19 16.36
C GLN A 129 -40.43 31.81 17.16
N GLN A 130 -40.65 32.56 18.24
CA GLN A 130 -41.82 32.47 19.09
C GLN A 130 -43.03 32.99 18.31
N LYS A 131 -43.90 32.07 17.89
CA LYS A 131 -45.19 32.36 17.25
C LYS A 131 -46.11 33.02 18.31
N LYS A 132 -46.26 34.34 18.27
CA LYS A 132 -47.32 35.05 19.00
C LYS A 132 -48.60 35.03 18.17
N GLY A 133 -49.69 34.59 18.80
CA GLY A 133 -51.05 34.65 18.27
C GLY A 133 -51.66 36.02 18.39
#